data_AF-A0A1H8M2P4-F1
#
_entry.id   AF-A0A1H8M2P4-F1
#
_cell.length_a   1.000
_cell.length_b   1.000
_cell.length_c   1.000
_cell.angle_alpha   90.00
_cell.angle_beta   90.00
_cell.angle_gamma   90.00
#
_symmetry.space_group_name_H-M   'P 1'
#
loop_
_entity.id
_entity.type
_entity.pdbx_description
1 polymer ?
#
loop_
_entity_poly.entity_id
_entity_poly.type
_entity_poly.pdbx_seq_one_letter_code
_entity_poly.pdbx_strand_id
1 'polypeptide(L)'
;MKRTTTSPYKPKPRWQTALSLEHVDPETHRSNKETFDFYYKTLLTVKSELMPLFPELSYERNYMEEPVQDIPGAVHHFMTKTFYWYLSCDECQTFVIQYSFANCPFEADIRKLLSPFSGMPFTTQIRLQPDLITAFKRTARLEDSKYFSQAW
;
A
#
# COMPACT_ATOMS: atom_id res chain seq x y z
N MET A 1 7.90 32.22 -37.27
CA MET A 1 7.82 30.80 -36.84
C MET A 1 7.35 30.75 -35.39
N LYS A 2 6.13 30.28 -35.11
CA LYS A 2 5.67 30.04 -33.74
C LYS A 2 6.23 28.70 -33.28
N ARG A 3 7.08 28.70 -32.24
CA ARG A 3 7.55 27.47 -31.59
C ARG A 3 6.33 26.79 -30.95
N THR A 4 5.91 25.67 -31.52
CA THR A 4 4.99 24.74 -30.87
C THR A 4 5.69 24.20 -29.63
N THR A 5 5.21 24.61 -28.46
CA THR A 5 5.60 24.02 -27.18
C THR A 5 5.15 22.56 -27.19
N THR A 6 6.08 21.63 -27.37
CA THR A 6 5.84 20.21 -27.12
C THR A 6 5.42 20.08 -25.67
N SER A 7 4.14 19.76 -25.45
CA SER A 7 3.63 19.42 -24.11
C SER A 7 4.57 18.38 -23.50
N PRO A 8 5.18 18.65 -22.33
CA PRO A 8 6.10 17.70 -21.72
C PRO A 8 5.32 16.42 -21.40
N TYR A 9 5.70 15.32 -22.05
CA TYR A 9 5.13 14.00 -21.74
C TYR A 9 5.31 13.73 -20.25
N LYS A 10 4.20 13.63 -19.52
CA LYS A 10 4.19 13.17 -18.13
C LYS A 10 3.88 11.68 -18.17
N PRO A 11 4.84 10.81 -17.80
CA PRO A 11 4.55 9.39 -17.71
C PRO A 11 3.43 9.17 -16.70
N LYS A 12 2.45 8.33 -17.08
CA LYS A 12 1.38 7.93 -16.16
C LYS A 12 1.97 7.10 -15.01
N PRO A 13 1.44 7.24 -13.79
CA PRO A 13 1.75 6.31 -12.70
C PRO A 13 1.51 4.85 -13.08
N ARG A 14 2.35 3.95 -12.58
CA ARG A 14 2.27 2.50 -12.91
C ARG A 14 0.90 1.90 -12.57
N TRP A 15 0.34 2.27 -11.41
CA TRP A 15 -0.97 1.81 -10.96
C TRP A 15 -2.10 2.21 -11.92
N GLN A 16 -1.98 3.37 -12.58
CA GLN A 16 -3.00 3.83 -13.53
C GLN A 16 -2.98 2.95 -14.79
N THR A 17 -1.79 2.55 -15.24
CA THR A 17 -1.64 1.60 -16.33
C THR A 17 -2.20 0.23 -15.96
N ALA A 18 -1.83 -0.28 -14.78
CA ALA A 18 -2.29 -1.57 -14.24
C ALA A 18 -3.83 -1.70 -14.18
N LEU A 19 -4.53 -0.61 -13.84
CA LEU A 19 -6.00 -0.53 -13.80
C LEU A 19 -6.65 -0.30 -15.17
N SER A 20 -5.86 -0.06 -16.22
CA SER A 20 -6.35 0.17 -17.59
C SER A 20 -6.10 -1.01 -18.55
N LEU A 21 -5.61 -2.13 -18.02
CA LEU A 21 -5.23 -3.32 -18.80
C LEU A 21 -6.42 -4.16 -19.32
N GLU A 22 -7.67 -3.78 -19.03
CA GLU A 22 -8.87 -4.58 -19.31
C GLU A 22 -8.92 -5.17 -20.73
N HIS A 23 -8.47 -4.43 -21.74
CA HIS A 23 -8.48 -4.87 -23.14
C HIS A 23 -7.12 -5.37 -23.66
N VAL A 24 -6.04 -5.20 -22.90
CA VAL A 24 -4.67 -5.58 -23.29
C VAL A 24 -4.26 -6.89 -22.63
N ASP A 25 -4.50 -7.00 -21.33
CA ASP A 25 -4.24 -8.18 -20.52
C ASP A 25 -5.36 -8.32 -19.47
N PRO A 26 -6.49 -8.97 -19.84
CA PRO A 26 -7.65 -9.11 -18.97
C PRO A 26 -7.39 -9.95 -17.72
N GLU A 27 -6.42 -10.88 -17.78
CA GLU A 27 -6.07 -11.73 -16.64
C GLU A 27 -5.31 -10.94 -15.59
N THR A 28 -4.26 -10.21 -15.99
CA THR A 28 -3.53 -9.31 -15.11
C THR A 28 -4.45 -8.22 -14.56
N HIS A 29 -5.33 -7.64 -15.39
CA HIS A 29 -6.31 -6.66 -14.93
C HIS A 29 -7.23 -7.20 -13.82
N ARG A 30 -7.77 -8.42 -13.98
CA ARG A 30 -8.61 -9.07 -12.97
C ARG A 30 -7.84 -9.34 -11.68
N SER A 31 -6.63 -9.90 -11.79
CA SER A 31 -5.76 -10.15 -10.63
C SER A 31 -5.43 -8.85 -9.88
N ASN A 32 -5.15 -7.78 -10.61
CA ASN A 32 -4.90 -6.46 -10.07
C ASN A 32 -6.11 -5.92 -9.30
N LYS A 33 -7.31 -6.03 -9.88
CA LYS A 33 -8.55 -5.60 -9.23
C LYS A 33 -8.81 -6.39 -7.95
N GLU A 34 -8.68 -7.71 -8.00
CA GLU A 34 -8.86 -8.57 -6.82
C GLU A 34 -7.86 -8.23 -5.71
N THR A 35 -6.59 -8.01 -6.06
CA THR A 35 -5.53 -7.62 -5.11
C THR A 35 -5.81 -6.25 -4.50
N PHE A 36 -6.22 -5.28 -5.32
CA PHE A 36 -6.54 -3.92 -4.88
C PHE A 36 -7.75 -3.90 -3.93
N ASP A 37 -8.85 -4.57 -4.32
CA ASP A 37 -10.06 -4.67 -3.52
C ASP A 37 -9.78 -5.39 -2.19
N PHE A 38 -9.00 -6.48 -2.24
CA PHE A 38 -8.57 -7.21 -1.05
C PHE A 38 -7.74 -6.35 -0.10
N TYR A 39 -6.78 -5.58 -0.62
CA TYR A 39 -5.94 -4.69 0.18
C TYR A 39 -6.79 -3.68 0.99
N TYR A 40 -7.70 -2.96 0.32
CA TYR A 40 -8.50 -1.93 0.96
C TYR A 40 -9.57 -2.51 1.88
N LYS A 41 -10.17 -3.65 1.53
CA LYS A 41 -11.11 -4.34 2.42
C LYS A 41 -10.43 -4.78 3.71
N THR A 42 -9.23 -5.37 3.61
CA THR A 42 -8.46 -5.79 4.79
C THR A 42 -8.07 -4.59 5.63
N LEU A 43 -7.57 -3.52 5.01
CA LEU A 43 -7.20 -2.28 5.70
C LEU A 43 -8.40 -1.66 6.43
N LEU A 44 -9.59 -1.67 5.81
CA LEU A 44 -10.82 -1.18 6.43
C LEU A 44 -11.16 -1.99 7.69
N THR A 45 -11.12 -3.33 7.62
CA THR A 45 -11.32 -4.19 8.80
C THR A 45 -10.30 -3.92 9.88
N VAL A 46 -9.02 -3.81 9.54
CA VAL A 46 -7.95 -3.47 10.51
C VAL A 46 -8.28 -2.14 11.20
N LYS A 47 -8.59 -1.09 10.44
CA LYS A 47 -8.84 0.26 10.99
C LYS A 47 -10.13 0.38 11.79
N SER A 48 -11.20 -0.31 11.38
CA SER A 48 -12.53 -0.15 11.99
C SER A 48 -12.84 -1.15 13.10
N GLU A 49 -12.20 -2.32 13.09
CA GLU A 49 -12.51 -3.40 14.04
C GLU A 49 -11.35 -3.69 15.00
N LEU A 50 -10.10 -3.71 14.50
CA LEU A 50 -8.95 -4.16 15.29
C LEU A 50 -8.21 -3.01 15.98
N MET A 51 -7.99 -1.92 15.25
CA MET A 51 -7.29 -0.73 15.75
C MET A 51 -7.96 -0.07 16.97
N PRO A 52 -9.30 0.01 17.08
CA PRO A 52 -9.95 0.57 18.27
C PRO A 52 -9.70 -0.25 19.55
N LEU A 53 -9.36 -1.54 19.43
CA LEU A 53 -9.03 -2.39 20.57
C LEU A 53 -7.58 -2.19 21.03
N PHE A 54 -6.74 -1.57 20.20
CA PHE A 54 -5.34 -1.29 20.46
C PHE A 54 -4.93 0.06 19.85
N PRO A 55 -5.37 1.18 20.46
CA PRO A 55 -5.14 2.50 19.92
C PRO A 55 -3.64 2.84 19.95
N GLU A 56 -3.03 2.88 18.78
CA GLU A 56 -1.66 3.36 18.57
C GLU A 56 -1.62 4.42 17.47
N LEU A 57 -0.51 5.17 17.44
CA LEU A 57 -0.25 6.10 16.36
C LEU A 57 -0.06 5.31 15.06
N SER A 58 -0.86 5.62 14.05
CA SER A 58 -0.72 5.10 12.70
C SER A 58 -0.17 6.16 11.75
N TYR A 59 0.57 5.69 10.76
CA TYR A 59 0.93 6.44 9.56
C TYR A 59 0.11 5.88 8.40
N GLU A 60 -0.46 6.77 7.59
CA GLU A 60 -1.19 6.40 6.38
C GLU A 60 -0.94 7.42 5.27
N ARG A 61 -0.56 6.92 4.09
CA ARG A 61 -0.35 7.76 2.91
C ARG A 61 -0.89 7.07 1.66
N ASN A 62 -1.76 7.77 0.95
CA ASN A 62 -2.27 7.39 -0.35
C ASN A 62 -1.48 8.12 -1.46
N TYR A 63 -0.60 7.39 -2.16
CA TYR A 63 0.24 7.96 -3.22
C TYR A 63 -0.52 8.18 -4.54
N MET A 64 -1.79 7.76 -4.63
CA MET A 64 -2.64 8.03 -5.79
C MET A 64 -3.26 9.43 -5.76
N GLU A 65 -3.36 10.05 -4.58
CA GLU A 65 -3.90 11.40 -4.39
C GLU A 65 -2.84 12.50 -4.61
N GLU A 66 -1.56 12.12 -4.66
CA GLU A 66 -0.46 13.04 -4.82
C GLU A 66 -0.24 13.42 -6.29
N PRO A 67 -0.03 14.71 -6.61
CA PRO A 67 0.10 15.20 -7.98
C PRO A 67 1.37 14.70 -8.68
N VAL A 68 2.38 14.28 -7.90
CA VAL A 68 3.65 13.72 -8.38
C VAL A 68 3.98 12.52 -7.51
N GLN A 69 4.16 11.35 -8.13
CA GLN A 69 4.69 10.19 -7.42
C GLN A 69 6.19 10.37 -7.19
N ASP A 70 6.56 10.60 -5.94
CA ASP A 70 7.94 10.62 -5.45
C ASP A 70 8.53 9.21 -5.36
N ILE A 71 7.70 8.21 -5.13
CA ILE A 71 8.09 6.80 -5.05
C ILE A 71 7.49 6.03 -6.23
N PRO A 72 8.32 5.56 -7.19
CA PRO A 72 7.84 4.80 -8.34
C PRO A 72 7.08 3.53 -7.91
N GLY A 73 5.84 3.40 -8.38
CA GLY A 73 5.02 2.23 -8.10
C GLY A 73 4.41 2.21 -6.71
N ALA A 74 4.64 3.20 -5.84
CA ALA A 74 3.91 3.29 -4.58
C ALA A 74 2.42 3.58 -4.85
N VAL A 75 1.55 2.91 -4.10
CA VAL A 75 0.09 3.06 -4.22
C VAL A 75 -0.48 3.51 -2.88
N HIS A 76 -0.28 2.70 -1.85
CA HIS A 76 -0.80 2.99 -0.51
C HIS A 76 0.13 2.43 0.56
N HIS A 77 0.32 3.17 1.63
CA HIS A 77 1.14 2.74 2.76
C HIS A 77 0.38 3.00 4.05
N PHE A 78 0.12 1.93 4.79
CA PHE A 78 -0.34 1.99 6.17
C PHE A 78 0.68 1.30 7.06
N MET A 79 1.03 1.93 8.19
CA MET A 79 1.87 1.29 9.19
C MET A 79 1.59 1.81 10.58
N THR A 80 1.81 0.95 11.56
CA THR A 80 1.90 1.27 12.98
C THR A 80 3.26 0.79 13.51
N LYS A 81 3.47 0.81 14.83
CA LYS A 81 4.69 0.22 15.40
C LYS A 81 4.67 -1.30 15.33
N THR A 82 3.49 -1.90 15.21
CA THR A 82 3.30 -3.34 15.29
C THR A 82 2.87 -3.99 13.98
N PHE A 83 2.32 -3.21 13.03
CA PHE A 83 1.83 -3.71 11.76
C PHE A 83 2.29 -2.86 10.58
N TYR A 84 2.65 -3.50 9.47
CA TYR A 84 3.02 -2.88 8.21
C TYR A 84 2.16 -3.44 7.08
N TRP A 85 1.60 -2.56 6.26
CA TRP A 85 0.68 -2.90 5.19
C TRP A 85 0.87 -1.96 3.99
N TYR A 86 1.58 -2.44 2.98
CA TYR A 86 2.00 -1.63 1.83
C TYR A 86 1.50 -2.23 0.52
N LEU A 87 0.90 -1.39 -0.32
CA LEU A 87 0.49 -1.71 -1.67
C LEU A 87 1.40 -0.99 -2.66
N SER A 88 1.98 -1.75 -3.57
CA SER A 88 2.75 -1.21 -4.70
C SER A 88 2.29 -1.83 -6.02
N CYS A 89 2.68 -1.18 -7.11
CA CYS A 89 2.59 -1.67 -8.46
C CYS A 89 4.00 -1.83 -9.01
N ASP A 90 4.35 -3.05 -9.38
CA ASP A 90 5.69 -3.40 -9.85
C ASP A 90 5.93 -2.95 -11.32
N GLU A 91 7.09 -3.31 -11.86
CA GLU A 91 7.46 -2.94 -13.24
C GLU A 91 6.66 -3.71 -14.30
N CYS A 92 6.09 -4.85 -13.91
CA CYS A 92 5.22 -5.69 -14.70
C CYS A 92 3.73 -5.29 -14.58
N GLN A 93 3.44 -4.12 -13.99
CA GLN A 93 2.09 -3.58 -13.82
C GLN A 93 1.19 -4.49 -12.97
N THR A 94 1.81 -5.24 -12.05
CA THR A 94 1.12 -6.12 -11.12
C THR A 94 1.06 -5.47 -9.75
N PHE A 95 -0.10 -5.50 -9.09
CA PHE A 95 -0.22 -5.07 -7.71
C PHE A 95 0.39 -6.10 -6.76
N VAL A 96 1.14 -5.62 -5.78
CA VAL A 96 1.78 -6.45 -4.76
C VAL A 96 1.52 -5.83 -3.39
N ILE A 97 1.09 -6.69 -2.47
CA ILE A 97 0.89 -6.40 -1.06
C ILE A 97 2.09 -6.91 -0.30
N GLN A 98 2.73 -6.03 0.45
CA GLN A 98 3.81 -6.35 1.37
C GLN A 98 3.36 -6.09 2.79
N TYR A 99 3.60 -7.05 3.69
CA TYR A 99 3.19 -6.92 5.08
C TYR A 99 4.22 -7.46 6.05
N SER A 100 4.18 -6.94 7.27
CA SER A 100 5.05 -7.38 8.37
C SER A 100 4.36 -7.15 9.71
N PHE A 101 4.71 -7.97 10.70
CA PHE A 101 4.24 -7.88 12.07
C PHE A 101 5.43 -7.74 13.02
N ALA A 102 5.25 -6.98 14.10
CA ALA A 102 6.17 -6.89 15.22
C ALA A 102 5.38 -6.82 16.54
N ASN A 103 5.24 -7.97 17.22
CA ASN A 103 4.45 -8.09 18.45
C ASN A 103 3.03 -7.51 18.29
N CYS A 104 2.40 -7.81 17.16
CA CYS A 104 1.08 -7.30 16.81
C CYS A 104 -0.01 -8.09 17.56
N PRO A 105 -0.86 -7.45 18.39
CA PRO A 105 -1.83 -8.15 19.22
C PRO A 105 -2.94 -8.84 18.40
N PHE A 106 -3.17 -8.36 17.18
CA PHE A 106 -4.19 -8.85 16.26
C PHE A 106 -3.58 -9.60 15.06
N GLU A 107 -2.32 -10.06 15.17
CA GLU A 107 -1.64 -10.80 14.09
C GLU A 107 -2.44 -12.03 13.64
N ALA A 108 -3.02 -12.78 14.57
CA ALA A 108 -3.82 -13.96 14.27
C ALA A 108 -5.07 -13.63 13.44
N ASP A 109 -5.78 -12.55 13.80
CA ASP A 109 -6.97 -12.09 13.09
C ASP A 109 -6.62 -11.59 11.69
N ILE A 110 -5.55 -10.81 11.54
CA ILE A 110 -5.09 -10.39 10.22
C ILE A 110 -4.67 -11.60 9.40
N ARG A 111 -3.90 -12.54 9.94
CA ARG A 111 -3.53 -13.77 9.21
C ARG A 111 -4.75 -14.57 8.74
N LYS A 112 -5.84 -14.57 9.52
CA LYS A 112 -7.10 -15.18 9.10
C LYS A 112 -7.73 -14.44 7.92
N LEU A 113 -7.71 -13.11 7.91
CA LEU A 113 -8.13 -12.29 6.76
C LEU A 113 -7.26 -12.56 5.52
N LEU A 114 -5.96 -12.81 5.72
CA LEU A 114 -5.01 -13.13 4.63
C LEU A 114 -5.13 -14.57 4.12
N SER A 115 -5.75 -15.48 4.89
CA SER A 115 -5.78 -16.92 4.56
C SER A 115 -6.33 -17.25 3.16
N PRO A 116 -7.37 -16.57 2.61
CA PRO A 116 -7.84 -16.87 1.26
C PRO A 116 -6.82 -16.54 0.16
N PHE A 117 -5.80 -15.73 0.50
CA PHE A 117 -4.74 -15.28 -0.39
C PHE A 117 -3.39 -15.91 -0.02
N SER A 118 -3.37 -16.83 0.94
CA SER A 118 -2.16 -17.56 1.32
C SER A 118 -1.68 -18.42 0.15
N GLY A 119 -0.50 -18.08 -0.39
CA GLY A 119 0.07 -18.73 -1.57
C GLY A 119 -0.14 -17.99 -2.89
N MET A 120 -0.85 -16.85 -2.89
CA MET A 120 -0.85 -15.97 -4.06
C MET A 120 0.48 -15.21 -4.18
N PRO A 121 1.04 -15.06 -5.39
CA PRO A 121 2.33 -14.38 -5.58
C PRO A 121 2.29 -12.89 -5.23
N PHE A 122 1.09 -12.32 -5.11
CA PHE A 122 0.85 -10.90 -4.91
C PHE A 122 0.79 -10.48 -3.44
N THR A 123 0.87 -11.42 -2.48
CA THR A 123 0.84 -11.10 -1.04
C THR A 123 2.05 -11.71 -0.36
N THR A 124 3.01 -10.87 0.06
CA THR A 124 4.29 -11.31 0.61
C THR A 124 4.51 -10.78 2.00
N GLN A 125 4.74 -11.69 2.96
CA GLN A 125 5.28 -11.28 4.26
C GLN A 125 6.76 -10.96 4.09
N ILE A 126 7.15 -9.74 4.45
CA ILE A 126 8.55 -9.29 4.37
C ILE A 126 9.14 -9.11 5.76
N ARG A 127 10.46 -9.23 5.85
CA ARG A 127 11.22 -8.78 7.02
C ARG A 127 11.81 -7.41 6.71
N LEU A 128 11.28 -6.38 7.36
CA LEU A 128 11.82 -5.03 7.20
C LEU A 128 13.27 -4.95 7.71
N GLN A 129 14.08 -4.19 6.99
CA GLN A 129 15.45 -3.81 7.37
C GLN A 129 15.57 -2.29 7.19
N PRO A 130 15.59 -1.50 8.28
CA PRO A 130 15.62 -1.90 9.69
C PRO A 130 14.30 -2.53 10.17
N ASP A 131 14.26 -3.06 11.39
CA ASP A 131 13.04 -3.63 11.98
C ASP A 131 11.87 -2.64 11.96
N LEU A 132 10.64 -3.16 12.02
CA LEU A 132 9.41 -2.37 11.87
C LEU A 132 9.33 -1.18 12.84
N ILE A 133 9.72 -1.36 14.10
CA ILE A 133 9.66 -0.30 15.10
C ILE A 133 10.64 0.83 14.72
N THR A 134 11.84 0.47 14.30
CA THR A 134 12.84 1.43 13.81
C THR A 134 12.39 2.12 12.52
N ALA A 135 11.78 1.38 11.59
CA ALA A 135 11.20 1.94 10.37
C ALA A 135 10.12 2.98 10.71
N PHE A 136 9.18 2.64 11.60
CA PHE A 136 8.11 3.54 12.04
C PHE A 136 8.67 4.83 12.67
N LYS A 137 9.68 4.72 13.54
CA LYS A 137 10.34 5.90 14.14
C LYS A 137 11.00 6.80 13.10
N ARG A 138 11.56 6.22 12.03
CA ARG A 138 12.14 7.00 10.92
C ARG A 138 11.05 7.71 10.13
N THR A 139 9.97 7.01 9.79
CA THR A 139 8.80 7.59 9.11
C THR A 139 8.24 8.76 9.93
N ALA A 140 8.01 8.56 11.23
CA ALA A 140 7.53 9.61 12.15
C ALA A 140 8.41 10.86 12.25
N ARG A 141 9.70 10.75 11.89
CA ARG A 141 10.63 11.88 11.89
C ARG A 141 10.71 12.59 10.54
N LEU A 142 10.48 11.87 9.44
CA LEU A 142 10.74 12.35 8.08
C LEU A 142 9.48 12.79 7.33
N GLU A 143 8.34 12.17 7.64
CA GLU A 143 7.07 12.45 6.97
C GLU A 143 6.30 13.57 7.67
N ASP A 144 5.38 14.21 6.93
CA ASP A 144 4.53 15.27 7.44
C ASP A 144 3.49 14.72 8.44
N SER A 145 3.27 15.47 9.52
CA SER A 145 2.24 15.24 10.54
C SER A 145 0.85 14.95 9.98
N LYS A 146 0.48 15.48 8.81
CA LYS A 146 -0.85 15.24 8.19
C LYS A 146 -1.11 13.76 7.87
N TYR A 147 -0.06 12.94 7.74
CA TYR A 147 -0.18 11.50 7.47
C TYR A 147 -0.28 10.66 8.76
N PHE A 148 -0.26 11.29 9.93
CA PHE A 148 -0.32 10.60 11.21
C PHE A 148 -1.67 10.82 11.88
N SER A 149 -2.22 9.74 12.43
CA SER A 149 -3.46 9.74 13.18
C SER A 149 -3.35 8.83 14.39
N GLN A 150 -3.98 9.20 15.50
CA GLN A 150 -4.25 8.22 16.56
C GLN A 150 -5.41 7.36 16.09
N ALA A 151 -5.24 6.04 16.11
CA ALA A 151 -6.37 5.14 16.02
C ALA A 151 -7.28 5.35 17.24
N TRP A 152 -8.56 5.57 16.97
CA TRP A 152 -9.60 5.84 17.97
C TRP A 152 -10.13 4.56 18.59
#